data_AF-A0A0M0EKE2-F1
#
_entry.id   AF-A0A0M0EKE2-F1
#
_cell.length_a   1.000
_cell.length_b   1.000
_cell.length_c   1.000
_cell.angle_alpha   90.00
_cell.angle_beta   90.00
_cell.angle_gamma   90.00
#
_symmetry.space_group_name_H-M   'P 1'
#
loop_
_entity.id
_entity.type
_entity.pdbx_description
1 polymer ?
#
loop_
_entity_poly.entity_id
_entity_poly.type
_entity_poly.pdbx_seq_one_letter_code
_entity_poly.pdbx_strand_id
1 'polypeptide(L)'
;MTITAQNYILYRTTALTYQPASYTGIDGKTVTPAAVTTQAVGYVVGTQMLFSLTGITVPAGFAYALDADGKYPVGSIYTPPAAS
;
A
#
# COMPACT_ATOMS: atom_id res chain seq x y z
N MET A 1 -26.45 -0.16 22.22
CA MET A 1 -25.43 0.42 21.32
C MET A 1 -25.39 -0.45 20.08
N THR A 2 -25.74 0.08 18.91
CA THR A 2 -25.62 -0.66 17.65
C THR A 2 -24.18 -0.54 17.17
N ILE A 3 -23.48 -1.67 17.05
CA ILE A 3 -22.13 -1.75 16.53
C ILE A 3 -22.25 -1.86 15.00
N THR A 4 -21.85 -0.82 14.28
CA THR A 4 -21.93 -0.77 12.81
C THR A 4 -20.56 -1.00 12.21
N ALA A 5 -20.47 -1.93 11.26
CA ALA A 5 -19.25 -2.17 10.51
C ALA A 5 -18.99 -1.02 9.54
N GLN A 6 -17.74 -0.57 9.47
CA GLN A 6 -17.29 0.48 8.58
C GLN A 6 -16.34 -0.11 7.52
N ASN A 7 -16.36 0.47 6.32
CA ASN A 7 -15.46 0.07 5.24
C ASN A 7 -14.09 0.72 5.46
N TYR A 8 -13.07 -0.10 5.69
CA TYR A 8 -11.69 0.34 5.80
C TYR A 8 -10.86 -0.13 4.61
N ILE A 9 -9.97 0.73 4.13
CA ILE A 9 -8.94 0.39 3.16
C ILE A 9 -7.64 0.10 3.90
N LEU A 10 -6.92 -0.93 3.49
CA LEU A 10 -5.53 -1.15 3.86
C LEU A 10 -4.67 -0.62 2.70
N TYR A 11 -3.83 0.37 2.98
CA TYR A 11 -3.00 1.01 1.97
C TYR A 11 -1.54 1.05 2.38
N ARG A 12 -0.66 1.25 1.39
CA ARG A 12 0.78 1.36 1.58
C ARG A 12 1.19 2.74 2.08
N THR A 13 1.88 2.82 3.21
CA THR A 13 2.51 4.07 3.68
C THR A 13 3.93 4.25 3.13
N THR A 14 4.53 3.17 2.63
CA THR A 14 5.82 3.17 1.93
C THR A 14 5.68 2.50 0.57
N ALA A 15 6.34 3.03 -0.45
CA ALA A 15 6.37 2.38 -1.76
C ALA A 15 7.07 1.01 -1.67
N LEU A 16 6.58 0.01 -2.40
CA LEU A 16 7.38 -1.19 -2.64
C LEU A 16 8.21 -0.97 -3.89
N THR A 17 9.50 -1.13 -3.70
CA THR A 17 10.46 -1.12 -4.77
C THR A 17 10.98 -2.54 -4.96
N TYR A 18 11.24 -2.88 -6.21
CA TYR A 18 11.89 -4.11 -6.60
C TYR A 18 13.21 -3.74 -7.28
N GLN A 19 14.29 -4.33 -6.82
CA GLN A 19 15.59 -4.23 -7.48
C GLN A 19 15.72 -5.44 -8.42
N PRO A 20 15.69 -5.25 -9.76
CA PRO A 20 15.91 -6.36 -10.66
C PRO A 20 17.31 -6.93 -10.48
N ALA A 21 17.43 -8.24 -10.68
CA ALA A 21 18.71 -8.93 -10.65
C ALA A 21 19.66 -8.34 -11.71
N SER A 22 20.94 -8.22 -11.34
CA SER A 22 21.99 -7.86 -12.28
C SER A 22 22.21 -8.99 -13.28
N TYR A 23 22.65 -8.63 -14.48
CA TYR A 23 22.98 -9.59 -15.55
C TYR A 23 24.25 -9.17 -16.28
N THR A 24 24.86 -10.11 -17.01
CA THR A 24 26.02 -9.81 -17.87
C THR A 24 25.53 -9.33 -19.23
N GLY A 25 25.92 -8.12 -19.62
CA GLY A 25 25.60 -7.51 -20.90
C GLY A 25 26.39 -8.13 -22.07
N ILE A 26 25.99 -7.77 -23.29
CA ILE A 26 26.63 -8.27 -24.53
C ILE A 26 28.11 -7.88 -24.65
N ASP A 27 28.52 -6.84 -23.93
CA ASP A 27 29.89 -6.34 -23.85
C ASP A 27 30.69 -6.99 -22.70
N GLY A 28 30.11 -8.01 -22.04
CA GLY A 28 30.70 -8.72 -20.92
C GLY A 28 30.65 -7.96 -19.59
N LYS A 29 30.07 -6.74 -19.55
CA LYS A 29 29.99 -5.96 -18.31
C LYS A 29 28.78 -6.36 -17.47
N THR A 30 28.87 -6.17 -16.15
CA THR A 30 27.71 -6.32 -15.28
C THR A 30 26.79 -5.12 -15.44
N VAL A 31 25.53 -5.38 -15.75
CA VAL A 31 24.45 -4.39 -15.78
C VAL A 31 23.59 -4.60 -14.55
N THR A 32 23.43 -3.56 -13.74
CA THR A 32 22.48 -3.51 -12.63
C THR A 32 21.35 -2.56 -13.01
N PRO A 33 20.15 -3.08 -13.31
CA PRO A 33 19.01 -2.22 -13.63
C PRO A 33 18.66 -1.28 -12.47
N ALA A 34 18.02 -0.14 -12.77
CA ALA A 34 17.48 0.71 -11.73
C ALA A 34 16.35 -0.01 -10.96
N ALA A 35 16.20 0.31 -9.68
CA ALA A 35 15.05 -0.14 -8.91
C ALA A 35 13.75 0.40 -9.52
N VAL A 36 12.71 -0.42 -9.52
CA VAL A 36 11.38 -0.07 -10.03
C VAL A 36 10.37 -0.05 -8.89
N THR A 37 9.53 0.97 -8.85
CA THR A 37 8.40 1.01 -7.91
C THR A 37 7.26 0.15 -8.45
N THR A 38 6.91 -0.92 -7.74
CA THR A 38 5.86 -1.85 -8.17
C THR A 38 4.48 -1.46 -7.64
N GLN A 39 4.40 -0.85 -6.45
CA GLN A 39 3.20 -0.10 -6.06
C GLN A 39 3.60 1.06 -5.15
N ALA A 40 3.02 2.24 -5.42
CA ALA A 40 3.37 3.51 -4.79
C ALA A 40 2.89 3.62 -3.34
N VAL A 41 3.33 4.68 -2.65
CA VAL A 41 2.67 5.16 -1.42
C VAL A 41 1.22 5.49 -1.76
N GLY A 42 0.30 5.12 -0.86
CA GLY A 42 -1.13 5.28 -1.05
C GLY A 42 -1.80 4.10 -1.77
N TYR A 43 -1.04 3.16 -2.34
CA TYR A 43 -1.63 2.03 -3.05
C TYR A 43 -2.49 1.16 -2.12
N VAL A 44 -3.76 1.00 -2.48
CA VAL A 44 -4.73 0.22 -1.73
C VAL A 44 -4.55 -1.26 -2.05
N VAL A 45 -4.20 -2.05 -1.04
CA VAL A 45 -3.97 -3.50 -1.16
C VAL A 45 -5.16 -4.34 -0.73
N GLY A 46 -6.13 -3.75 -0.04
CA GLY A 46 -7.32 -4.46 0.43
C GLY A 46 -8.41 -3.52 0.93
N THR A 47 -9.64 -4.02 0.92
CA THR A 47 -10.79 -3.42 1.60
C THR A 47 -11.34 -4.40 2.62
N GLN A 48 -11.84 -3.91 3.76
CA GLN A 48 -12.30 -4.75 4.85
C GLN A 48 -13.39 -4.04 5.65
N MET A 49 -14.50 -4.74 5.88
CA MET A 49 -15.54 -4.28 6.79
C MET A 49 -15.13 -4.61 8.22
N LEU A 50 -14.89 -3.58 9.04
CA LEU A 50 -14.44 -3.72 10.42
C LEU A 50 -15.30 -2.88 11.36
N PHE A 51 -15.55 -3.39 12.56
CA PHE A 51 -16.27 -2.64 13.60
C PHE A 51 -15.36 -1.65 14.34
N SER A 52 -14.07 -1.98 14.46
CA SER A 52 -13.05 -1.15 15.12
C SER A 52 -11.66 -1.57 14.65
N LEU A 53 -10.70 -0.64 14.71
CA LEU A 53 -9.27 -0.94 14.52
C LEU A 53 -8.55 -1.27 15.84
N THR A 54 -9.26 -1.21 16.98
CA THR A 54 -8.69 -1.51 18.30
C THR A 54 -8.21 -2.95 18.36
N GLY A 55 -6.95 -3.14 18.75
CA GLY A 55 -6.31 -4.46 18.84
C GLY A 55 -5.76 -4.99 17.52
N ILE A 56 -5.89 -4.26 16.41
CA ILE A 56 -5.27 -4.64 15.13
C ILE A 56 -3.86 -4.07 15.06
N THR A 57 -2.87 -4.96 14.98
CA THR A 57 -1.49 -4.58 14.66
C THR A 57 -1.33 -4.56 13.13
N VAL A 58 -1.06 -3.38 12.58
CA VAL A 58 -0.82 -3.23 11.15
C VAL A 58 0.66 -3.48 10.84
N PRO A 59 1.00 -4.30 9.82
CA PRO A 59 2.38 -4.50 9.41
C PRO A 59 3.06 -3.17 9.01
N ALA A 60 4.38 -3.10 9.21
CA ALA A 60 5.17 -1.94 8.79
C ALA A 60 4.99 -1.66 7.29
N GLY A 61 4.91 -0.38 6.92
CA GLY A 61 4.66 0.05 5.54
C GLY A 61 3.20 0.04 5.12
N PHE A 62 2.27 -0.22 6.04
CA PHE A 62 0.83 -0.17 5.79
C PHE A 62 0.08 0.63 6.87
N ALA A 63 -1.12 1.09 6.53
CA ALA A 63 -2.08 1.69 7.45
C ALA A 63 -3.51 1.42 7.00
N TYR A 64 -4.45 1.45 7.95
CA TYR A 64 -5.87 1.50 7.63
C TYR A 64 -6.36 2.95 7.51
N ALA A 65 -7.29 3.20 6.60
CA ALA A 65 -8.07 4.43 6.54
C ALA A 65 -9.56 4.11 6.36
N LEU A 66 -10.43 4.95 6.92
CA LEU A 66 -11.88 4.84 6.69
C LEU A 66 -12.20 5.27 5.26
N ASP A 67 -12.87 4.41 4.51
CA ASP A 67 -13.41 4.72 3.18
C ASP A 67 -14.94 4.70 3.25
N ALA A 68 -15.48 5.74 3.90
CA ALA A 68 -16.91 5.90 4.14
C ALA A 68 -17.74 5.96 2.84
N ASP A 69 -17.13 6.46 1.76
CA ASP A 69 -17.78 6.63 0.45
C ASP A 69 -17.56 5.43 -0.49
N GLY A 70 -16.74 4.44 -0.11
CA GLY A 70 -16.42 3.29 -0.96
C GLY A 70 -15.66 3.67 -2.24
N LYS A 71 -14.86 4.74 -2.23
CA LYS A 71 -14.21 5.31 -3.43
C LYS A 71 -12.90 4.64 -3.79
N TYR A 72 -12.34 3.80 -2.92
CA TYR A 72 -10.98 3.31 -3.05
C TYR A 72 -10.93 1.78 -3.20
N PRO A 73 -11.20 1.25 -4.42
CA PRO A 73 -11.01 -0.17 -4.68
C PRO A 73 -9.53 -0.55 -4.62
N VAL A 74 -9.24 -1.85 -4.48
CA VAL A 74 -7.89 -2.39 -4.56
C VAL A 74 -7.23 -1.97 -5.87
N GLY A 75 -5.99 -1.50 -5.81
CA GLY A 75 -5.29 -0.97 -6.97
C GLY A 75 -5.36 0.55 -7.14
N SER A 76 -6.30 1.22 -6.45
CA SER A 76 -6.37 2.69 -6.43
C SER A 76 -5.26 3.30 -5.56
N ILE A 77 -5.09 4.62 -5.69
CA ILE A 77 -4.18 5.41 -4.85
C ILE A 77 -4.99 6.28 -3.90
N TYR A 78 -4.85 6.00 -2.61
CA TYR A 78 -5.35 6.84 -1.53
C TYR A 78 -4.28 7.87 -1.16
N THR A 79 -4.65 9.16 -1.16
CA THR A 79 -3.79 10.22 -0.65
C THR A 79 -4.22 10.53 0.78
N PRO A 80 -3.42 10.16 1.80
CA PRO A 80 -3.76 10.50 3.18
C PRO A 80 -3.81 12.02 3.35
N PRO A 81 -4.73 12.55 4.19
CA PRO A 81 -4.68 13.95 4.59
C PRO A 81 -3.29 14.29 5.15
N ALA A 82 -2.80 15.49 4.87
CA ALA A 82 -1.57 15.96 5.49
C ALA A 82 -1.72 15.88 7.02
N ALA A 83 -0.74 15.30 7.69
CA ALA A 83 -0.71 15.28 9.15
C ALA A 83 -0.76 16.74 9.64
N SER A 84 -1.77 17.07 10.44
CA SER A 84 -1.90 18.36 11.13
C SER A 84 -1.09 18.36 12.41
#